data_AF-A0A538CGG7-F1
#
_entry.id   AF-A0A538CGG7-F1
#
_cell.length_a   1.000
_cell.length_b   1.000
_cell.length_c   1.000
_cell.angle_alpha   90.00
_cell.angle_beta   90.00
_cell.angle_gamma   90.00
#
_symmetry.space_group_name_H-M   'P 1'
#
loop_
_entity.id
_entity.type
_entity.pdbx_description
1 polymer ?
#
loop_
_entity_poly.entity_id
_entity_poly.type
_entity_poly.pdbx_seq_one_letter_code
_entity_poly.pdbx_strand_id
1 'polypeptide(L)' 'MRRALLVFAAGGDLHREPTLDDPAVRELAGDLDSPERRGALLAASDVLEALGDPDLVWRAYACGLLADALGEE' A
#
# COMPACT_ATOMS: atom_id res chain seq x y z
N MET A 1 7.80 1.37 2.74
CA MET A 1 7.01 2.64 2.66
C MET A 1 7.77 3.94 2.96
N ARG A 2 8.64 3.99 3.98
CA ARG A 2 9.30 5.23 4.44
C ARG A 2 10.14 5.94 3.37
N ARG A 3 10.84 5.21 2.48
CA ARG A 3 11.63 5.78 1.37
C ARG A 3 10.76 6.49 0.34
N ALA A 4 9.64 5.89 -0.06
CA ALA A 4 8.71 6.49 -1.02
C ALA A 4 8.09 7.80 -0.51
N LEU A 5 7.76 7.88 0.78
CA LEU A 5 7.31 9.12 1.42
C LEU A 5 8.36 10.24 1.32
N LEU A 6 9.65 9.90 1.50
CA LEU A 6 10.75 10.86 1.36
C LEU A 6 10.93 11.32 -0.10
N VAL A 7 10.82 10.41 -1.07
CA VAL A 7 10.89 10.74 -2.51
C VAL A 7 9.70 11.62 -2.92
N PHE A 8 8.50 11.33 -2.40
CA PHE A 8 7.32 12.15 -2.64
C PHE A 8 7.47 13.56 -2.04
N ALA A 9 7.98 13.66 -0.81
CA ALA A 9 8.30 14.94 -0.16
C ALA A 9 9.34 15.77 -0.93
N ALA A 10 10.33 15.11 -1.55
CA ALA A 10 11.34 15.77 -2.36
C ALA A 10 10.77 16.36 -3.67
N GLY A 11 9.60 15.87 -4.13
CA GLY A 11 8.89 16.36 -5.30
C GLY A 11 8.08 17.64 -5.09
N GLY A 12 8.10 18.24 -3.88
CA GLY A 12 7.42 19.49 -3.58
C GLY A 12 6.33 19.33 -2.51
N ASP A 13 5.10 19.72 -2.83
CA ASP A 13 4.00 19.72 -1.87
C ASP A 13 3.58 18.30 -1.44
N LEU A 14 3.75 18.00 -0.16
CA LEU A 14 3.33 16.75 0.49
C LEU A 14 1.81 16.55 0.51
N HIS A 15 1.04 17.63 0.35
CA HIS A 15 -0.42 17.59 0.33
C HIS A 15 -1.01 17.36 -1.06
N ARG A 16 -0.17 17.26 -2.11
CA ARG A 16 -0.66 16.93 -3.45
C ARG A 16 -1.14 15.48 -3.51
N GLU A 17 -2.14 15.22 -4.34
CA GLU A 17 -2.60 13.85 -4.58
C GLU A 17 -1.56 13.11 -5.46
N PRO A 18 -1.11 11.91 -5.06
CA PRO A 18 -0.22 11.09 -5.88
C PRO A 18 -0.98 10.49 -7.07
N THR A 19 -0.32 10.46 -8.23
CA THR A 19 -0.81 9.84 -9.46
C THR A 19 -0.08 8.52 -9.72
N LEU A 20 -0.67 7.62 -10.51
CA LEU A 20 -0.06 6.32 -10.83
C LEU A 20 1.31 6.45 -11.53
N ASP A 21 1.51 7.56 -12.25
CA ASP A 21 2.73 7.82 -13.00
C ASP A 21 3.79 8.59 -12.20
N ASP A 22 3.51 8.97 -10.95
CA ASP A 22 4.46 9.69 -10.12
C ASP A 22 5.73 8.84 -9.86
N PRO A 23 6.93 9.43 -9.95
CA PRO A 23 8.18 8.71 -9.72
C PRO A 23 8.24 8.01 -8.36
N ALA A 24 7.71 8.65 -7.30
CA ALA A 24 7.64 8.06 -5.96
C ALA A 24 6.74 6.81 -5.91
N VAL A 25 5.64 6.81 -6.68
CA VAL A 25 4.71 5.68 -6.77
C VAL A 25 5.34 4.53 -7.55
N ARG A 26 6.04 4.82 -8.64
CA ARG A 26 6.77 3.81 -9.43
C ARG A 26 7.92 3.18 -8.67
N GLU A 27 8.70 3.98 -7.95
CA GLU A 27 9.78 3.52 -7.07
C GLU A 27 9.22 2.62 -5.96
N LEU A 28 8.14 3.05 -5.29
CA LEU A 28 7.50 2.23 -4.26
C LEU A 28 6.95 0.93 -4.86
N ALA A 29 6.30 0.98 -6.02
CA ALA A 29 5.78 -0.20 -6.68
C ALA A 29 6.90 -1.19 -6.99
N GLY A 30 8.06 -0.71 -7.45
CA GLY A 30 9.25 -1.54 -7.67
C GLY A 30 9.82 -2.12 -6.38
N ASP A 31 9.92 -1.33 -5.30
CA ASP A 31 10.38 -1.80 -3.99
C ASP A 31 9.45 -2.88 -3.40
N LEU A 32 8.15 -2.83 -3.71
CA LEU A 32 7.15 -3.79 -3.24
C LEU A 32 6.96 -4.99 -4.20
N ASP A 33 7.54 -4.97 -5.40
CA ASP A 33 7.27 -5.95 -6.45
C ASP A 33 7.92 -7.31 -6.15
N SER A 34 7.17 -8.19 -5.49
CA SER A 34 7.47 -9.61 -5.42
C SER A 34 6.24 -10.45 -5.82
N PRO A 35 6.45 -11.62 -6.45
CA PRO A 35 5.34 -12.49 -6.83
C PRO A 35 4.52 -12.95 -5.62
N GLU A 36 5.15 -13.16 -4.48
CA GLU A 36 4.49 -13.52 -3.22
C GLU A 36 3.56 -12.40 -2.74
N ARG A 37 4.05 -11.15 -2.76
CA ARG A 37 3.26 -9.98 -2.34
C ARG A 37 2.10 -9.69 -3.29
N ARG A 38 2.32 -9.84 -4.60
CA ARG A 38 1.24 -9.72 -5.60
C ARG A 38 0.15 -10.78 -5.39
N GLY A 39 0.55 -12.03 -5.12
CA GLY A 39 -0.39 -13.11 -4.79
C GLY A 39 -1.17 -12.83 -3.50
N ALA A 40 -0.48 -12.38 -2.46
CA ALA A 40 -1.10 -12.05 -1.17
C ALA A 40 -2.12 -10.91 -1.29
N LEU A 41 -1.83 -9.86 -2.08
CA LEU A 41 -2.75 -8.75 -2.32
C LEU A 41 -4.05 -9.22 -2.99
N LEU A 42 -3.94 -10.06 -4.02
CA LEU A 42 -5.10 -10.60 -4.73
C LEU A 42 -5.96 -11.48 -3.81
N ALA A 43 -5.32 -12.41 -3.08
CA ALA A 43 -6.03 -13.27 -2.13
C ALA A 43 -6.70 -12.47 -1.00
N ALA A 44 -6.04 -11.43 -0.48
CA ALA A 44 -6.63 -10.54 0.51
C ALA A 44 -7.82 -9.76 -0.04
N SER A 45 -7.78 -9.36 -1.32
CA SER A 45 -8.89 -8.64 -1.96
C SER A 45 -10.16 -9.50 -2.03
N ASP A 46 -10.03 -10.78 -2.40
CA ASP A 46 -11.15 -11.73 -2.43
C ASP A 46 -11.76 -11.94 -1.02
N VAL A 47 -10.90 -12.04 0.01
CA VAL A 47 -11.33 -12.20 1.40
C VAL A 47 -12.04 -10.95 1.91
N LEU A 48 -11.52 -9.76 1.58
CA LEU A 48 -12.12 -8.49 1.96
C LEU A 48 -13.48 -8.30 1.29
N GLU A 49 -13.61 -8.61 0.00
CA GLU A 49 -14.90 -8.54 -0.71
C GLU A 49 -15.96 -9.41 -0.02
N ALA A 50 -15.58 -10.61 0.45
CA ALA A 50 -16.49 -11.53 1.12
C ALA A 50 -17.01 -11.05 2.48
N LEU A 51 -16.40 -10.04 3.11
CA LEU A 51 -16.85 -9.52 4.43
C LEU A 51 -18.19 -8.76 4.34
N GLY A 52 -18.52 -8.18 3.18
CA GLY A 52 -19.81 -7.53 2.90
C GLY A 52 -20.11 -6.23 3.67
N ASP A 53 -19.42 -5.97 4.79
CA ASP A 53 -19.52 -4.74 5.59
C ASP A 53 -18.36 -3.78 5.26
N PRO A 54 -18.65 -2.57 4.72
CA PRO A 54 -17.60 -1.62 4.32
C PRO A 54 -16.68 -1.14 5.45
N ASP A 55 -17.18 -0.96 6.68
CA ASP A 55 -16.37 -0.52 7.82
C ASP A 55 -15.41 -1.63 8.27
N LEU A 56 -15.92 -2.86 8.31
CA LEU A 56 -15.12 -4.03 8.63
C LEU A 56 -14.03 -4.27 7.59
N VAL A 57 -14.36 -4.14 6.30
CA VAL A 57 -13.41 -4.21 5.18
C VAL A 57 -12.30 -3.18 5.35
N TRP A 58 -12.66 -1.92 5.62
CA TRP A 58 -11.69 -0.85 5.80
C TRP A 58 -10.73 -1.11 6.96
N ARG A 59 -11.27 -1.56 8.09
CA ARG A 59 -10.46 -1.90 9.27
C ARG A 59 -9.57 -3.11 9.06
N ALA A 60 -10.04 -4.13 8.35
CA ALA A 60 -9.25 -5.31 8.03
C ALA A 60 -8.09 -4.97 7.07
N TYR A 61 -8.35 -4.13 6.06
CA TYR A 61 -7.31 -3.59 5.18
C TYR A 61 -6.25 -2.79 5.97
N ALA A 62 -6.69 -1.86 6.82
CA ALA A 62 -5.79 -1.07 7.67
C ALA A 62 -4.94 -1.94 8.62
N CYS A 63 -5.53 -3.02 9.15
CA CYS A 63 -4.82 -3.99 9.98
C CYS A 63 -3.69 -4.70 9.21
N GLY A 64 -3.96 -5.11 7.96
CA GLY A 64 -2.95 -5.72 7.08
C GLY A 64 -1.79 -4.77 6.79
N LEU A 65 -2.07 -3.50 6.46
CA LEU A 65 -1.03 -2.49 6.25
C LEU A 65 -0.18 -2.24 7.50
N LEU A 66 -0.81 -2.23 8.69
CA LEU A 66 -0.11 -2.05 9.95
C LEU A 66 0.79 -3.26 10.27
N ALA A 67 0.30 -4.48 10.04
CA ALA A 67 1.07 -5.70 10.26
C ALA A 67 2.31 -5.77 9.35
N ASP A 68 2.17 -5.40 8.08
CA ASP A 68 3.29 -5.34 7.12
C ASP A 68 4.33 -4.29 7.56
N ALA A 69 3.89 -3.09 7.94
CA ALA A 69 4.78 -2.03 8.42
C ALA A 69 5.49 -2.36 9.75
N LEU A 70 4.90 -3.22 10.59
CA LEU A 70 5.50 -3.70 11.84
C LEU A 70 6.42 -4.92 11.64
N GLY A 71 6.21 -5.70 10.58
CA GLY A 71 6.99 -6.89 10.25
C GLY A 71 8.24 -6.61 9.39
N GLU A 72 8.41 -5.39 8.89
CA GLU A 72 9.65 -4.91 8.28
C GLU A 72 10.70 -4.62 9.40
N GLU A 73 11.53 -5.61 9.74
CA GLU A 73 12.87 -5.41 10.34
C GLU A 73 13.96 -5.30 9.26
#